data_AF-A0A7H4M318-F1
#
_entry.id   AF-A0A7H4M318-F1
#
_cell.length_a   1.000
_cell.length_b   1.000
_cell.length_c   1.000
_cell.angle_alpha   90.00
_cell.angle_beta   90.00
_cell.angle_gamma   90.00
#
_symmetry.space_group_name_H-M   'P 1'
#
loop_
_entity.id
_entity.type
_entity.pdbx_description
1 polymer ?
#
loop_
_entity_poly.entity_id
_entity_poly.type
_entity_poly.pdbx_seq_one_letter_code
_entity_poly.pdbx_strand_id
1 'polypeptide(L)' 'MSLWKRQNLQHPQPDELAEEVPVALVYNGISHVVMMATPKDLAQFAVGFSLSEGIIENRGEIYGYGRRSGL' A
#
# COMPACT_ATOMS: atom_id res chain seq x y z
N MET A 1 -0.08 -14.91 13.24
CA MET A 1 0.19 -16.14 12.45
C MET A 1 1.09 -17.05 13.29
N SER A 2 1.10 -18.36 13.08
CA SER A 2 2.07 -19.26 13.76
C SER A 2 3.21 -19.62 12.80
N LEU A 3 4.45 -19.44 13.23
CA LEU A 3 5.65 -19.70 12.44
C LEU A 3 6.56 -20.72 13.14
N TRP A 4 7.23 -21.52 12.34
CA TRP A 4 8.26 -22.44 12.81
C TRP A 4 9.59 -21.69 12.88
N LYS A 5 10.20 -21.64 14.07
CA LYS A 5 11.52 -21.02 14.25
C LYS A 5 12.60 -22.09 14.18
N ARG A 6 13.74 -21.78 13.56
CA ARG A 6 14.85 -22.74 13.32
C ARG A 6 15.32 -23.47 14.60
N GLN A 7 15.21 -22.83 15.76
CA GLN A 7 15.59 -23.38 17.07
C GLN A 7 14.59 -24.42 17.60
N ASN A 8 13.34 -24.41 17.12
CA ASN A 8 12.29 -25.33 17.54
C ASN A 8 11.30 -25.55 16.40
N LEU A 9 11.62 -26.55 15.55
CA LEU A 9 10.76 -26.98 14.43
C LEU A 9 9.65 -27.94 14.88
N GLN A 10 9.43 -28.14 16.18
CA GLN A 10 8.41 -29.04 16.74
C GLN A 10 7.25 -28.28 17.41
N HIS A 11 7.47 -27.01 17.76
CA HIS A 11 6.46 -26.15 18.36
C HIS A 11 6.39 -24.82 17.62
N PRO A 12 5.36 -24.59 16.78
CA PRO A 12 5.20 -23.32 16.10
C PRO A 12 4.89 -22.22 17.13
N GLN A 13 5.47 -21.04 16.94
CA GLN A 13 5.31 -19.90 17.84
C GLN A 13 4.50 -18.79 17.18
N PRO A 14 3.73 -18.01 17.95
CA PRO A 14 3.05 -16.85 17.42
C PRO A 14 4.06 -15.80 16.94
N ASP A 15 3.74 -15.18 15.81
CA ASP A 15 4.46 -14.03 15.28
C ASP A 15 3.49 -13.05 14.61
N GLU A 16 3.89 -11.78 14.63
CA GLU A 16 3.19 -10.68 13.96
C GLU A 16 3.96 -10.34 12.68
N LEU A 17 3.28 -10.50 11.55
CA LEU A 17 3.84 -10.19 10.24
C LEU A 17 3.18 -8.92 9.71
N ALA A 18 3.98 -8.07 9.07
CA ALA A 18 3.45 -6.92 8.36
C ALA A 18 2.55 -7.38 7.21
N GLU A 19 1.40 -6.71 7.07
CA GLU A 19 0.51 -6.91 5.93
C GLU A 19 0.99 -6.08 4.75
N GLU A 20 0.98 -6.69 3.57
CA GLU A 20 1.34 -6.05 2.31
C GLU A 20 0.27 -6.42 1.28
N VAL A 21 -0.39 -5.42 0.72
CA VAL A 21 -1.48 -5.60 -0.25
C VAL A 21 -1.17 -4.87 -1.55
N PRO A 22 -1.68 -5.36 -2.69
CA PRO A 22 -1.61 -4.61 -3.93
C PRO A 22 -2.51 -3.37 -3.86
N VAL A 23 -1.94 -2.20 -4.13
CA VAL A 23 -2.61 -0.90 -4.18
C VAL A 23 -2.44 -0.32 -5.58
N ALA A 24 -3.55 -0.16 -6.29
CA ALA A 24 -3.58 0.51 -7.59
C ALA A 24 -3.76 2.03 -7.41
N LEU A 25 -2.89 2.83 -8.01
CA LEU A 25 -3.07 4.27 -8.13
C LEU A 25 -3.71 4.57 -9.50
N VAL A 26 -4.93 5.10 -9.45
CA VAL A 26 -5.76 5.38 -10.63
C VAL A 26 -6.03 6.87 -10.68
N TYR A 27 -5.50 7.54 -11.70
CA TYR A 27 -5.69 8.98 -11.91
C TYR A 27 -6.68 9.18 -13.04
N ASN A 28 -7.77 9.91 -12.78
CA ASN A 28 -8.82 10.20 -13.78
C ASN A 28 -9.34 8.96 -14.52
N GLY A 29 -9.41 7.82 -13.83
CA GLY A 29 -9.87 6.54 -14.39
C GLY A 29 -8.79 5.69 -15.06
N ILE A 30 -7.55 6.18 -15.17
CA ILE A 30 -6.43 5.46 -15.78
C ILE A 30 -5.54 4.86 -14.70
N SER A 31 -5.42 3.53 -14.69
CA SER A 31 -4.49 2.83 -13.81
C SER A 31 -3.05 3.15 -14.21
N HIS A 32 -2.28 3.77 -13.32
CA HIS A 32 -0.90 4.13 -13.57
C HIS A 32 0.06 3.06 -13.07
N VAL A 33 -0.08 2.65 -11.81
CA VAL A 33 0.79 1.68 -11.17
C VAL A 33 0.02 0.82 -10.19
N VAL A 34 0.54 -0.38 -9.93
CA VAL A 34 0.17 -1.21 -8.78
C VAL A 34 1.42 -1.40 -7.93
N MET A 35 1.34 -1.05 -6.66
CA MET A 35 2.42 -1.21 -5.70
C MET A 35 1.97 -2.09 -4.54
N MET A 36 2.89 -2.88 -4.01
CA MET A 36 2.67 -3.59 -2.76
C MET A 36 2.91 -2.60 -1.61
N ALA A 37 1.93 -2.47 -0.71
CA ALA A 37 1.98 -1.49 0.37
C ALA A 37 1.21 -1.98 1.61
N THR A 38 1.57 -1.47 2.78
CA THR A 38 0.72 -1.61 3.97
C THR A 38 -0.63 -0.94 3.70
N PRO A 39 -1.78 -1.57 4.03
CA PRO A 39 -3.12 -1.05 3.76
C PRO A 39 -3.54 0.10 4.69
N LYS A 40 -2.63 1.04 4.96
CA LYS A 40 -2.79 2.16 5.88
C LYS A 40 -2.27 3.44 5.22
N ASP A 41 -2.88 4.59 5.56
CA ASP A 41 -2.44 5.92 5.14
C ASP A 41 -2.28 6.07 3.60
N LEU A 42 -3.12 5.33 2.83
CA LEU A 42 -3.01 5.24 1.37
C LEU A 42 -3.21 6.58 0.65
N ALA A 43 -3.92 7.53 1.25
CA ALA A 43 -4.07 8.86 0.68
C ALA A 43 -2.74 9.63 0.72
N GLN A 44 -2.05 9.57 1.85
CA GLN A 44 -0.74 10.19 2.03
C GLN A 44 0.30 9.50 1.15
N PHE A 45 0.22 8.18 1.01
CA PHE A 45 1.01 7.42 0.05
C PHE A 45 0.78 7.89 -1.39
N ALA A 46 -0.48 7.98 -1.84
CA ALA A 46 -0.81 8.44 -3.19
C ALA A 46 -0.30 9.87 -3.46
N VAL A 47 -0.48 10.79 -2.51
CA VAL A 47 0.03 12.17 -2.61
C VAL A 47 1.55 12.20 -2.70
N GLY A 48 2.23 11.46 -1.80
CA GLY A 48 3.69 11.38 -1.77
C GLY A 48 4.24 10.80 -3.07
N PHE A 49 3.70 9.67 -3.52
CA PHE A 49 4.06 9.05 -4.80
C PHE A 49 3.87 10.01 -5.97
N SER A 50 2.74 10.72 -6.03
CA SER A 50 2.45 11.66 -7.11
C SER A 50 3.47 12.79 -7.20
N LEU A 51 3.92 13.30 -6.05
CA LEU A 51 4.97 14.32 -5.99
C LEU A 51 6.33 13.76 -6.37
N SER A 52 6.70 12.59 -5.83
CA SER A 52 8.00 11.95 -6.06
C SER A 52 8.21 11.59 -7.53
N GLU A 53 7.17 11.13 -8.21
CA GLU A 53 7.24 10.74 -9.62
C GLU A 53 6.93 11.91 -10.58
N GLY A 54 6.71 13.12 -10.06
CA GLY A 54 6.40 14.30 -10.89
C GLY A 54 5.06 14.22 -11.62
N ILE A 55 4.12 13.42 -11.12
CA ILE A 55 2.74 13.35 -11.63
C ILE A 55 1.99 14.66 -11.31
N ILE A 56 2.32 15.28 -10.18
CA ILE A 56 1.88 16.62 -9.80
C ILE A 56 3.09 17.44 -9.34
N GLU A 57 3.07 18.76 -9.54
CA GLU A 57 4.10 19.65 -9.01
C GLU A 57 3.76 20.11 -7.59
N ASN A 58 2.47 20.23 -7.29
CA ASN A 58 1.98 20.62 -5.97
C ASN A 58 0.63 19.99 -5.61
N ARG A 59 0.30 20.00 -4.31
CA ARG A 59 -0.93 19.39 -3.77
C ARG A 59 -2.23 19.99 -4.33
N GLY A 60 -2.21 21.23 -4.83
CA GLY A 60 -3.39 21.91 -5.37
C GLY A 60 -3.91 21.30 -6.67
N GLU A 61 -3.11 20.46 -7.33
CA GLU A 61 -3.50 19.73 -8.54
C GLU A 61 -4.38 18.50 -8.23
N ILE A 62 -4.48 18.08 -6.97
CA ILE A 62 -5.39 17.02 -6.53
C ILE A 62 -6.73 17.64 -6.14
N TYR A 63 -7.72 17.52 -7.02
CA TYR A 63 -9.09 17.99 -6.76
C TYR A 63 -9.88 17.07 -5.83
N GLY A 64 -9.48 15.80 -5.70
CA GLY A 64 -10.09 14.84 -4.80
C GLY A 64 -9.45 13.46 -4.92
N TYR A 65 -9.55 12.66 -3.87
CA TYR A 65 -9.15 11.26 -3.86
C TYR A 65 -10.15 10.45 -3.04
N GLY A 66 -10.27 9.16 -3.33
CA GLY A 66 -11.14 8.25 -2.61
C GLY A 66 -10.56 6.85 -2.65
N ARG A 67 -10.70 6.12 -1.54
CA ARG A 67 -10.30 4.71 -1.49
C ARG A 67 -11.45 3.85 -2.02
N ARG A 68 -11.15 2.99 -2.99
CA ARG A 68 -12.06 1.93 -3.41
C ARG A 68 -11.43 0.59 -3.02
N SER A 69 -12.09 -0.14 -2.14
CA SER A 69 -11.79 -1.55 -1.92
C SER A 69 -12.29 -2.34 -3.13
N GLY A 70 -11.41 -3.10 -3.79
CA GLY A 70 -11.80 -4.02 -4.85
C GLY A 70 -12.61 -5.20 -4.30
N LEU A 71 -13.47 -5.76 -5.15
CA LEU A 71 -13.80 -7.19 -5.13
C LEU A 71 -12.70 -7.94 -5.87
#